data_AF-A0A1J4K7D5-F1
#
_entry.id   AF-A0A1J4K7D5-F1
#
_cell.length_a   1.000
_cell.length_b   1.000
_cell.length_c   1.000
_cell.angle_alpha   90.00
_cell.angle_beta   90.00
_cell.angle_gamma   90.00
#
_symmetry.space_group_name_H-M   'P 1'
#
loop_
_entity.id
_entity.type
_entity.pdbx_description
1 polymer ?
#
loop_
_entity_poly.entity_id
_entity_poly.type
_entity_poly.pdbx_seq_one_letter_code
_entity_poly.pdbx_strand_id
1 'polypeptide(L)'
;MESSQSKEAFVQMQSFYCAIYEFAQGSYPKTIWDNEVRLSVDPNSFRLSVVNTPTNFQPSVLHSPPTIIRSFFESVQYIAMFIQILDFEARGFTRPIVLVFACNDVNAMESLMCLRRREFLDLADKLQKLSKDKFPTELRNYALELKDAIARYGNENPGLISKFEELTKILPQAGITNLEGSRTTEKDPEFFTQINNDLRPIEDLINLNFLKEDLRKFAESLPTSNFQANVMAQSFATTAGLGIQPGLVLKMFTNDFSKETILISTMLEKKFQNLMFSILSGKTVVLITKNSEAGLSLAQRLSILTPFDKPLTVCHIPKCATIASCMKYSIVVTEEIININKNEKKKLPVSLFFCDRLEFEGTPCPDGSFVCRIAPMNETIKTLNDNIFLITAYNNIKHTFSKFLIKIAELTARTRQTRERMLSALCRPESFNFSPVDEPIFKYWMYCMASKQKSVRTILVEAD
;
A
#
# COMPACT_ATOMS: atom_id res chain seq x y z
N MET A 1 -28.69 16.52 -27.01
CA MET A 1 -28.01 15.21 -27.21
C MET A 1 -26.52 15.27 -26.82
N GLU A 2 -26.10 16.21 -25.97
CA GLU A 2 -24.68 16.42 -25.56
C GLU A 2 -24.44 16.25 -24.04
N SER A 3 -25.33 15.56 -23.31
CA SER A 3 -25.17 15.38 -21.85
C SER A 3 -24.69 13.99 -21.43
N SER A 4 -24.27 13.15 -22.38
CA SER A 4 -23.94 11.74 -22.13
C SER A 4 -22.44 11.47 -22.05
N GLN A 5 -21.58 12.34 -22.61
CA GLN A 5 -20.13 12.13 -22.66
C GLN A 5 -19.37 12.64 -21.42
N SER A 6 -20.00 13.45 -20.55
CA SER A 6 -19.35 13.97 -19.34
C SER A 6 -19.52 13.10 -18.10
N LYS A 7 -20.29 12.00 -18.18
CA LYS A 7 -20.54 11.08 -17.05
C LYS A 7 -19.69 9.80 -17.06
N GLU A 8 -19.01 9.49 -18.17
CA GLU A 8 -18.06 8.36 -18.25
C GLU A 8 -16.62 8.73 -17.82
N ALA A 9 -16.36 9.98 -17.42
CA ALA A 9 -15.11 10.40 -16.76
C ALA A 9 -15.04 9.99 -15.28
N PHE A 10 -15.87 9.03 -14.86
CA PHE A 10 -15.89 8.47 -13.50
C PHE A 10 -14.75 7.46 -13.35
N VAL A 11 -13.60 7.96 -12.86
CA VAL A 11 -12.48 7.20 -12.27
C VAL A 11 -12.18 5.89 -13.01
N GLN A 12 -11.61 5.98 -14.22
CA GLN A 12 -10.74 4.90 -14.66
C GLN A 12 -9.64 4.82 -13.60
N MET A 13 -9.68 3.78 -12.77
CA MET A 13 -8.62 3.51 -11.79
C MET A 13 -7.31 3.54 -12.56
N GLN A 14 -6.45 4.53 -12.26
CA GLN A 14 -5.16 4.66 -12.93
C GLN A 14 -4.34 3.43 -12.59
N SER A 15 -4.20 2.51 -13.53
CA SER A 15 -3.31 1.37 -13.40
C SER A 15 -1.86 1.83 -13.56
N PHE A 16 -0.95 1.20 -12.83
CA PHE A 16 0.48 1.45 -13.02
C PHE A 16 0.90 0.88 -14.36
N TYR A 17 1.61 1.68 -15.14
CA TYR A 17 2.40 1.14 -16.24
C TYR A 17 3.57 0.35 -15.67
N CYS A 18 3.78 -0.85 -16.20
CA CYS A 18 4.86 -1.73 -15.80
C CYS A 18 5.53 -2.27 -17.07
N ALA A 19 6.85 -2.15 -17.17
CA ALA A 19 7.59 -2.64 -18.32
C ALA A 19 9.03 -3.07 -17.98
N ILE A 20 9.56 -3.93 -18.85
CA ILE A 20 10.97 -4.34 -18.84
C ILE A 20 11.61 -3.82 -20.12
N TYR A 21 12.67 -3.05 -19.94
CA TYR A 21 13.50 -2.57 -21.04
C TYR A 21 14.85 -3.24 -20.98
N GLU A 22 15.32 -3.70 -22.13
CA GLU A 22 16.73 -4.05 -22.31
C GLU A 22 17.43 -2.86 -22.97
N PHE A 23 18.62 -2.53 -22.48
CA PHE A 23 19.46 -1.54 -23.10
C PHE A 23 20.87 -2.09 -23.22
N ALA A 24 21.46 -2.07 -24.41
CA ALA A 24 22.86 -2.38 -24.59
C ALA A 24 23.60 -1.11 -24.99
N GLN A 25 24.88 -1.03 -24.63
CA GLN A 25 25.70 0.12 -25.01
C GLN A 25 25.78 0.20 -26.54
N GLY A 26 25.37 1.34 -27.10
CA GLY A 26 25.40 1.56 -28.55
C GLY A 26 24.18 1.03 -29.31
N SER A 27 23.17 0.48 -28.64
CA SER A 27 21.89 0.11 -29.24
C SER A 27 20.73 0.96 -28.70
N TYR A 28 19.68 1.06 -29.49
CA TYR A 28 18.44 1.69 -29.03
C TYR A 28 17.71 0.75 -28.05
N PRO A 29 17.18 1.26 -26.92
CA PRO A 29 16.54 0.41 -25.92
C PRO A 29 15.34 -0.34 -26.49
N LYS A 30 15.25 -1.62 -26.15
CA LYS A 30 14.20 -2.53 -26.61
C LYS A 30 13.19 -2.77 -25.49
N THR A 31 11.90 -2.71 -25.81
CA THR A 31 10.86 -3.21 -24.90
C THR A 31 10.82 -4.72 -24.98
N ILE A 32 11.10 -5.38 -23.85
CA ILE A 32 11.01 -6.83 -23.72
C ILE A 32 9.59 -7.24 -23.39
N TRP A 33 8.95 -6.45 -22.51
CA TRP A 33 7.56 -6.65 -22.11
C TRP A 33 6.99 -5.38 -21.49
N ASP A 34 5.70 -5.16 -21.66
CA ASP A 34 4.92 -4.23 -20.86
C ASP A 34 3.51 -4.79 -20.58
N ASN A 35 2.79 -4.14 -19.68
CA ASN A 35 1.43 -4.51 -19.29
C ASN A 35 0.34 -3.78 -20.11
N GLU A 36 0.69 -3.20 -21.26
CA GLU A 36 -0.23 -2.52 -22.21
C GLU A 36 -0.98 -1.30 -21.64
N VAL A 37 -0.63 -0.85 -20.43
CA VAL A 37 -1.19 0.39 -19.85
C VAL A 37 -0.62 1.59 -20.60
N ARG A 38 -1.49 2.51 -21.02
CA ARG A 38 -1.05 3.72 -21.74
C ARG A 38 -0.62 4.81 -20.78
N LEU A 39 0.58 5.33 -21.00
CA LEU A 39 1.05 6.56 -20.36
C LEU A 39 0.54 7.81 -21.11
N SER A 40 0.54 8.95 -20.43
CA SER A 40 0.18 10.25 -21.01
C SER A 40 1.28 10.87 -21.87
N VAL A 41 2.41 10.17 -22.04
CA VAL A 41 3.64 10.62 -22.70
C VAL A 41 4.01 9.69 -23.84
N ASP A 42 4.87 10.16 -24.75
CA ASP A 42 5.40 9.32 -25.83
C ASP A 42 6.21 8.13 -25.26
N PRO A 43 5.83 6.87 -25.53
CA PRO A 43 6.49 5.70 -24.97
C PRO A 43 7.97 5.59 -25.33
N ASN A 44 8.36 6.04 -26.53
CA ASN A 44 9.73 5.96 -27.00
C ASN A 44 10.64 6.95 -26.26
N SER A 45 10.18 8.19 -26.10
CA SER A 45 10.86 9.25 -25.35
C SER A 45 10.95 8.90 -23.86
N PHE A 46 9.86 8.38 -23.29
CA PHE A 46 9.84 7.89 -21.91
C PHE A 46 10.86 6.76 -21.70
N ARG A 47 10.85 5.72 -22.54
CA ARG A 47 11.82 4.63 -22.47
C ARG A 47 13.25 5.14 -22.56
N LEU A 48 13.53 6.05 -23.49
CA LEU A 48 14.86 6.62 -23.67
C LEU A 48 15.30 7.43 -22.43
N SER A 49 14.39 8.18 -21.81
CA SER A 49 14.67 8.91 -20.56
C SER A 49 14.96 7.95 -19.40
N VAL A 50 14.17 6.88 -19.26
CA VAL A 50 14.32 5.89 -18.19
C VAL A 50 15.70 5.21 -18.27
N VAL A 51 16.09 4.70 -19.44
CA VAL A 51 17.38 3.97 -19.56
C VAL A 51 18.60 4.88 -19.45
N ASN A 52 18.47 6.17 -19.80
CA ASN A 52 19.55 7.16 -19.68
C ASN A 52 19.59 7.86 -18.31
N THR A 53 18.74 7.46 -17.37
CA THR A 53 18.77 8.04 -16.03
C THR A 53 20.13 7.74 -15.36
N PRO A 54 20.89 8.76 -14.92
CA PRO A 54 22.21 8.55 -14.33
C PRO A 54 22.13 7.63 -13.12
N THR A 55 22.97 6.61 -13.09
CA THR A 55 23.05 5.63 -12.00
C THR A 55 24.48 5.57 -11.49
N ASN A 56 24.67 5.37 -10.18
CA ASN A 56 25.99 5.00 -9.62
C ASN A 56 26.30 3.51 -9.85
N PHE A 57 25.79 2.96 -10.95
CA PHE A 57 25.84 1.55 -11.26
C PHE A 57 27.28 1.17 -11.62
N GLN A 58 27.90 0.30 -10.82
CA GLN A 58 29.25 -0.21 -11.08
C GLN A 58 29.14 -1.50 -11.89
N PRO A 59 29.46 -1.51 -13.20
CA PRO A 59 29.24 -2.68 -14.05
C PRO A 59 30.20 -3.83 -13.74
N SER A 60 31.27 -3.59 -12.97
CA SER A 60 32.41 -4.48 -12.81
C SER A 60 32.22 -5.62 -11.81
N VAL A 61 31.06 -5.74 -11.16
CA VAL A 61 30.78 -6.79 -10.17
C VAL A 61 29.65 -7.68 -10.69
N LEU A 62 29.92 -8.97 -10.88
CA LEU A 62 28.94 -9.95 -11.38
C LEU A 62 27.66 -10.02 -10.53
N HIS A 63 27.76 -9.75 -9.23
CA HIS A 63 26.64 -9.83 -8.28
C HIS A 63 26.21 -8.46 -7.76
N SER A 64 26.18 -7.45 -8.61
CA SER A 64 25.71 -6.12 -8.19
C SER A 64 24.25 -6.18 -7.75
N PRO A 65 23.90 -5.61 -6.58
CA PRO A 65 22.51 -5.47 -6.18
C PRO A 65 21.77 -4.54 -7.16
N PRO A 66 20.45 -4.71 -7.33
CA PRO A 66 19.67 -3.83 -8.19
C PRO A 66 19.73 -2.39 -7.68
N THR A 67 19.91 -1.45 -8.60
CA THR A 67 19.88 -0.02 -8.29
C THR A 67 18.47 0.49 -8.53
N ILE A 68 17.82 1.00 -7.48
CA ILE A 68 16.46 1.53 -7.57
C ILE A 68 16.54 3.05 -7.59
N ILE A 69 16.00 3.65 -8.65
CA ILE A 69 15.90 5.09 -8.81
C ILE A 69 14.43 5.46 -8.88
N ARG A 70 14.12 6.59 -8.26
CA ARG A 70 12.86 7.28 -8.44
C ARG A 70 13.14 8.56 -9.21
N SER A 71 12.36 8.82 -10.24
CA SER A 71 12.50 10.01 -11.07
C SER A 71 11.16 10.39 -11.69
N PHE A 72 11.16 11.44 -12.50
CA PHE A 72 10.02 11.92 -13.25
C PHE A 72 10.43 12.19 -14.70
N PHE A 73 9.50 11.97 -15.62
CA PHE A 73 9.61 12.38 -17.01
C PHE A 73 8.31 13.07 -17.38
N GLU A 74 8.40 14.36 -17.70
CA GLU A 74 7.22 15.23 -17.91
C GLU A 74 6.25 15.13 -16.71
N SER A 75 5.00 14.72 -16.92
CA SER A 75 3.99 14.53 -15.89
C SER A 75 3.94 13.11 -15.30
N VAL A 76 4.87 12.23 -15.66
CA VAL A 76 4.88 10.82 -15.22
C VAL A 76 5.98 10.60 -14.19
N GLN A 77 5.59 10.12 -13.00
CA GLN A 77 6.55 9.61 -12.02
C GLN A 77 6.83 8.14 -12.26
N TYR A 78 8.06 7.73 -12.01
CA TYR A 78 8.45 6.33 -12.15
C TYR A 78 9.47 5.87 -11.10
N ILE A 79 9.42 4.58 -10.81
CA ILE A 79 10.47 3.80 -10.19
C ILE A 79 11.13 2.98 -11.29
N ALA A 80 12.44 3.14 -11.46
CA ALA A 80 13.26 2.33 -12.35
C ALA A 80 14.21 1.47 -11.52
N MET A 81 14.20 0.16 -11.76
CA MET A 81 15.12 -0.79 -11.15
C MET A 81 16.09 -1.29 -12.21
N PHE A 82 17.34 -0.87 -12.09
CA PHE A 82 18.44 -1.29 -12.94
C PHE A 82 18.99 -2.62 -12.42
N ILE A 83 18.89 -3.67 -13.24
CA ILE A 83 19.18 -5.05 -12.89
C ILE A 83 20.19 -5.61 -13.89
N GLN A 84 21.19 -6.33 -13.40
CA GLN A 84 22.13 -7.10 -14.24
C GLN A 84 21.67 -8.55 -14.35
N ILE A 85 21.50 -9.02 -15.59
CA ILE A 85 21.25 -10.42 -15.90
C ILE A 85 22.58 -11.05 -16.34
N LEU A 86 22.92 -12.20 -15.76
CA LEU A 86 24.16 -12.90 -16.10
C LEU A 86 24.00 -13.64 -17.41
N ASP A 87 24.96 -13.47 -18.32
CA ASP A 87 24.93 -14.13 -19.63
C ASP A 87 26.35 -14.37 -20.13
N PHE A 88 26.72 -15.64 -20.37
CA PHE A 88 28.08 -15.98 -20.80
C PHE A 88 28.40 -15.49 -22.23
N GLU A 89 27.38 -15.23 -23.04
CA GLU A 89 27.53 -14.71 -24.42
C GLU A 89 27.70 -13.18 -24.44
N ALA A 90 27.28 -12.49 -23.38
CA ALA A 90 27.31 -11.04 -23.33
C ALA A 90 28.72 -10.48 -23.06
N ARG A 91 29.01 -9.31 -23.62
CA ARG A 91 30.24 -8.57 -23.31
C ARG A 91 30.27 -8.21 -21.82
N GLY A 92 31.33 -8.62 -21.12
CA GLY A 92 31.43 -8.43 -19.67
C GLY A 92 30.52 -9.35 -18.86
N PHE A 93 29.95 -10.38 -19.50
CA PHE A 93 29.10 -11.42 -18.92
C PHE A 93 27.81 -10.94 -18.24
N THR A 94 27.38 -9.73 -18.57
CA THR A 94 26.17 -9.13 -18.00
C THR A 94 25.36 -8.40 -19.06
N ARG A 95 24.04 -8.43 -18.92
CA ARG A 95 23.08 -7.68 -19.73
C ARG A 95 22.24 -6.81 -18.82
N PRO A 96 22.26 -5.48 -18.99
CA PRO A 96 21.50 -4.63 -18.11
C PRO A 96 20.06 -4.50 -18.62
N ILE A 97 19.12 -4.68 -17.71
CA ILE A 97 17.70 -4.45 -17.92
C ILE A 97 17.19 -3.40 -16.94
N VAL A 98 16.10 -2.74 -17.28
CA VAL A 98 15.36 -1.84 -16.39
C VAL A 98 13.95 -2.35 -16.24
N LEU A 99 13.56 -2.70 -15.01
CA LEU A 99 12.15 -2.90 -14.65
C LEU A 99 11.58 -1.56 -14.17
N VAL A 100 10.59 -1.03 -14.87
CA VAL A 100 9.98 0.27 -14.60
C VAL A 100 8.54 0.12 -14.12
N PHE A 101 8.17 0.92 -13.13
CA PHE A 101 6.79 1.15 -12.70
C PHE A 101 6.50 2.63 -12.79
N ALA A 102 5.45 3.03 -13.51
CA ALA A 102 5.14 4.43 -13.75
C ALA A 102 3.67 4.76 -13.53
N CYS A 103 3.40 5.99 -13.09
CA CYS A 103 2.06 6.50 -12.83
C CYS A 103 1.99 8.01 -13.11
N ASN A 104 0.81 8.50 -13.48
CA ASN A 104 0.56 9.92 -13.71
C ASN A 104 0.32 10.70 -12.38
N ASP A 105 0.14 10.02 -11.25
CA ASP A 105 -0.06 10.68 -9.93
C ASP A 105 1.28 11.01 -9.25
N VAL A 106 1.47 12.29 -8.94
CA VAL A 106 2.75 12.92 -8.54
C VAL A 106 3.13 12.65 -7.07
N ASN A 107 2.29 12.02 -6.22
CA ASN A 107 2.71 11.74 -4.83
C ASN A 107 2.66 10.27 -4.42
N ALA A 108 2.17 9.37 -5.27
CA ALA A 108 2.03 7.95 -4.93
C ALA A 108 3.41 7.26 -4.82
N MET A 109 4.38 7.70 -5.62
CA MET A 109 5.64 6.99 -5.82
C MET A 109 6.60 7.05 -4.62
N GLU A 110 6.59 8.15 -3.86
CA GLU A 110 7.38 8.26 -2.62
C GLU A 110 6.90 7.26 -1.57
N SER A 111 5.59 7.26 -1.28
CA SER A 111 5.01 6.34 -0.32
C SER A 111 5.22 4.88 -0.73
N LEU A 112 5.09 4.58 -2.02
CA LEU A 112 5.38 3.26 -2.58
C LEU A 112 6.79 2.77 -2.30
N MET A 113 7.79 3.62 -2.50
CA MET A 113 9.18 3.28 -2.23
C MET A 113 9.43 3.00 -0.76
N CYS A 114 8.77 3.70 0.17
CA CYS A 114 8.88 3.38 1.59
C CYS A 114 8.18 2.06 1.95
N LEU A 115 7.02 1.80 1.36
CA LEU A 115 6.13 0.71 1.76
C LEU A 115 6.49 -0.64 1.14
N ARG A 116 6.87 -0.65 -0.13
CA ARG A 116 6.97 -1.85 -0.97
C ARG A 116 8.39 -2.13 -1.43
N ARG A 117 9.40 -1.47 -0.85
CA ARG A 117 10.82 -1.64 -1.25
C ARG A 117 11.25 -3.10 -1.29
N ARG A 118 10.84 -3.88 -0.30
CA ARG A 118 11.20 -5.31 -0.22
C ARG A 118 10.59 -6.08 -1.39
N GLU A 119 9.32 -5.86 -1.68
CA GLU A 119 8.62 -6.53 -2.79
C GLU A 119 9.24 -6.15 -4.15
N PHE A 120 9.68 -4.90 -4.32
CA PHE A 120 10.46 -4.47 -5.49
C PHE A 120 11.79 -5.23 -5.63
N LEU A 121 12.54 -5.39 -4.51
CA LEU A 121 13.78 -6.16 -4.50
C LEU A 121 13.52 -7.65 -4.77
N ASP A 122 12.46 -8.22 -4.20
CA ASP A 122 12.07 -9.62 -4.43
C ASP A 122 11.75 -9.88 -5.91
N LEU A 123 11.13 -8.92 -6.61
CA LEU A 123 10.90 -8.99 -8.06
C LEU A 123 12.21 -8.96 -8.85
N ALA A 124 13.15 -8.09 -8.47
CA ALA A 124 14.47 -8.05 -9.09
C ALA A 124 15.24 -9.37 -8.90
N ASP A 125 15.18 -9.95 -7.70
CA ASP A 125 15.79 -11.25 -7.42
C ASP A 125 15.15 -12.38 -8.23
N LYS A 126 13.82 -12.39 -8.36
CA LYS A 126 13.10 -13.33 -9.24
C LYS A 126 13.57 -13.24 -10.69
N LEU A 127 13.75 -12.02 -11.22
CA LEU A 127 14.26 -11.80 -12.58
C LEU A 127 15.70 -12.31 -12.74
N GLN A 128 16.55 -12.13 -11.74
CA GLN A 128 17.95 -12.58 -11.80
C GLN A 128 18.12 -14.08 -11.56
N LYS A 129 17.19 -14.72 -10.85
CA LYS A 129 17.34 -16.08 -10.31
C LYS A 129 17.78 -17.11 -11.34
N LEU A 130 17.07 -17.22 -12.46
CA LEU A 130 17.38 -18.24 -13.47
C LEU A 130 18.79 -18.07 -14.04
N SER A 131 19.17 -16.83 -14.37
CA SER A 131 20.52 -16.51 -14.84
C SER A 131 21.58 -16.81 -13.77
N LYS A 132 21.35 -16.42 -12.52
CA LYS A 132 22.28 -16.70 -11.39
C LYS A 132 22.50 -18.20 -11.18
N ASP A 133 21.44 -18.99 -11.28
CA ASP A 133 21.50 -20.44 -11.05
C ASP A 133 22.23 -21.17 -12.20
N LYS A 134 22.03 -20.77 -13.46
CA LYS A 134 22.63 -21.42 -14.64
C LYS A 134 24.04 -20.93 -14.96
N PHE A 135 24.33 -19.66 -14.68
CA PHE A 135 25.54 -18.99 -15.15
C PHE A 135 26.85 -19.69 -14.77
N PRO A 136 27.07 -20.21 -13.53
CA PRO A 136 28.31 -20.89 -13.19
C PRO A 136 28.57 -22.14 -14.08
N THR A 137 27.54 -22.92 -14.35
CA THR A 137 27.64 -24.11 -15.21
C THR A 137 27.92 -23.72 -16.65
N GLU A 138 27.20 -22.74 -17.18
CA GLU A 138 27.39 -22.26 -18.56
C GLU A 138 28.77 -21.61 -18.75
N LEU A 139 29.21 -20.77 -17.82
CA LEU A 139 30.52 -20.13 -17.85
C LEU A 139 31.66 -21.14 -17.76
N ARG A 140 31.52 -22.18 -16.92
CA ARG A 140 32.49 -23.28 -16.85
C ARG A 140 32.60 -24.00 -18.19
N ASN A 141 31.47 -24.30 -18.83
CA ASN A 141 31.45 -24.95 -20.13
C ASN A 141 32.10 -24.08 -21.21
N TYR A 142 31.78 -22.78 -21.24
CA TYR A 142 32.41 -21.80 -22.12
C TYR A 142 33.94 -21.75 -21.91
N ALA A 143 34.40 -21.77 -20.67
CA ALA A 143 35.83 -21.79 -20.35
C ALA A 143 36.56 -23.06 -20.82
N LEU A 144 35.91 -24.23 -20.68
CA LEU A 144 36.45 -25.50 -21.18
C LEU A 144 36.50 -25.55 -22.71
N GLU A 145 35.46 -25.05 -23.38
CA GLU A 145 35.41 -24.93 -24.85
C GLU A 145 36.50 -23.98 -25.37
N LEU A 146 36.71 -22.83 -24.71
CA LEU A 146 37.78 -21.89 -25.06
C LEU A 146 39.18 -22.51 -24.86
N LYS A 147 39.36 -23.31 -23.81
CA LYS A 147 40.62 -24.04 -23.56
C LYS A 147 40.92 -25.05 -24.68
N ASP A 148 39.92 -25.77 -25.17
CA ASP A 148 40.05 -26.66 -26.33
C ASP A 148 40.34 -25.88 -27.63
N ALA A 149 39.69 -24.74 -27.85
CA ALA A 149 39.99 -23.86 -28.99
C ALA A 149 41.45 -23.36 -28.97
N ILE A 150 41.97 -22.97 -27.80
CA ILE A 150 43.38 -22.55 -27.65
C ILE A 150 44.32 -23.70 -27.97
N ALA A 151 44.02 -24.93 -27.54
CA ALA A 151 44.86 -26.09 -27.82
C ALA A 151 44.97 -26.38 -29.34
N ARG A 152 43.90 -26.09 -30.10
CA ARG A 152 43.85 -26.32 -31.56
C ARG A 152 44.39 -25.15 -32.39
N TYR A 153 44.01 -23.93 -32.03
CA TYR A 153 44.18 -22.74 -32.87
C TYR A 153 45.01 -21.63 -32.19
N GLY A 154 45.51 -21.84 -30.97
CA GLY A 154 46.13 -20.78 -30.17
C GLY A 154 47.38 -20.15 -30.80
N ASN A 155 48.13 -20.90 -31.62
CA ASN A 155 49.29 -20.39 -32.35
C ASN A 155 48.89 -19.41 -33.48
N GLU A 156 47.72 -19.63 -34.08
CA GLU A 156 47.21 -18.83 -35.19
C GLU A 156 46.31 -17.68 -34.71
N ASN A 157 45.74 -17.82 -33.50
CA ASN A 157 44.78 -16.89 -32.93
C ASN A 157 45.16 -16.48 -31.50
N PRO A 158 46.16 -15.58 -31.31
CA PRO A 158 46.59 -15.12 -29.99
C PRO A 158 45.48 -14.42 -29.19
N GLY A 159 44.44 -13.91 -29.87
CA GLY A 159 43.25 -13.34 -29.22
C GLY A 159 42.51 -14.31 -28.30
N LEU A 160 42.57 -15.63 -28.57
CA LEU A 160 41.96 -16.65 -27.70
C LEU A 160 42.65 -16.72 -26.33
N ILE A 161 43.98 -16.60 -26.30
CA ILE A 161 44.78 -16.61 -25.07
C ILE A 161 44.43 -15.39 -24.22
N SER A 162 44.43 -14.20 -24.83
CA SER A 162 44.05 -12.96 -24.15
C SER A 162 42.63 -13.05 -23.56
N LYS A 163 41.68 -13.62 -24.31
CA LYS A 163 40.30 -13.81 -23.83
C LYS A 163 40.22 -14.75 -22.63
N PHE A 164 41.02 -15.82 -22.63
CA PHE A 164 41.07 -16.77 -21.53
C PHE A 164 41.72 -16.17 -20.28
N GLU A 165 42.73 -15.32 -20.42
CA GLU A 165 43.31 -14.56 -19.30
C GLU A 165 42.31 -13.61 -18.65
N GLU A 166 41.48 -12.91 -19.44
CA GLU A 166 40.36 -12.12 -18.92
C GLU A 166 39.34 -12.98 -18.17
N LEU A 167 38.95 -14.11 -18.78
CA LEU A 167 38.00 -15.05 -18.19
C LEU A 167 38.49 -15.60 -16.86
N THR A 168 39.79 -15.90 -16.74
CA THR A 168 40.41 -16.44 -15.53
C THR A 168 40.26 -15.51 -14.33
N LYS A 169 40.15 -14.19 -14.54
CA LYS A 169 39.89 -13.20 -13.47
C LYS A 169 38.42 -13.21 -12.99
N ILE A 170 37.52 -13.76 -13.81
CA ILE A 170 36.07 -13.71 -13.60
C ILE A 170 35.54 -15.06 -13.06
N LEU A 171 36.18 -16.18 -13.43
CA LEU A 171 35.82 -17.52 -12.93
C LEU A 171 35.67 -17.58 -11.39
N PRO A 172 36.60 -17.03 -10.57
CA PRO A 172 36.46 -17.08 -9.11
C PRO A 172 35.24 -16.31 -8.59
N GLN A 173 34.85 -15.21 -9.26
CA GLN A 173 33.69 -14.41 -8.90
C GLN A 173 32.36 -15.15 -9.18
N ALA A 174 32.37 -16.12 -10.11
CA ALA A 174 31.27 -17.04 -10.37
C ALA A 174 31.32 -18.31 -9.49
N GLY A 175 32.25 -18.40 -8.54
CA GLY A 175 32.44 -19.58 -7.68
C GLY A 175 33.19 -20.74 -8.33
N ILE A 176 33.85 -20.50 -9.47
CA ILE A 176 34.63 -21.51 -10.19
C ILE A 176 36.11 -21.35 -9.81
N THR A 177 36.57 -22.16 -8.86
CA THR A 177 37.97 -22.12 -8.38
C THR A 177 38.90 -23.06 -9.15
N ASN A 178 38.37 -24.20 -9.61
CA ASN A 178 39.13 -25.19 -10.38
C ASN A 178 38.45 -25.47 -11.72
N LEU A 179 39.18 -25.23 -12.81
CA LEU A 179 38.74 -25.55 -14.16
C LEU A 179 39.27 -26.93 -14.59
N GLU A 180 38.69 -27.98 -14.00
CA GLU A 180 39.00 -29.37 -14.32
C GLU A 180 38.01 -29.95 -15.34
N GLY A 181 38.51 -30.79 -16.23
CA GLY A 181 37.76 -31.44 -17.30
C GLY A 181 38.24 -31.05 -18.70
N SER A 182 37.55 -31.60 -19.70
CA SER A 182 37.70 -31.23 -21.11
C SER A 182 36.33 -31.18 -21.76
N ARG A 183 36.16 -30.26 -22.70
CA ARG A 183 34.94 -30.16 -23.50
C ARG A 183 35.37 -29.77 -24.90
N THR A 184 35.16 -30.69 -25.83
CA THR A 184 35.41 -30.49 -27.25
C THR A 184 34.55 -29.34 -27.76
N THR A 185 35.13 -28.37 -28.44
CA THR A 185 34.37 -27.34 -29.14
C THR A 185 34.34 -27.63 -30.64
N GLU A 186 33.17 -27.40 -31.24
CA GLU A 186 32.98 -27.33 -32.69
C GLU A 186 32.97 -25.87 -33.19
N LYS A 187 33.08 -24.92 -32.27
CA LYS A 187 33.01 -23.48 -32.56
C LYS A 187 34.33 -22.97 -33.11
N ASP A 188 34.24 -22.10 -34.11
CA ASP A 188 35.37 -21.38 -34.72
C ASP A 188 36.02 -20.41 -33.71
N PRO A 189 37.35 -20.19 -33.74
CA PRO A 189 38.02 -19.09 -33.04
C PRO A 189 37.29 -17.73 -33.06
N GLU A 190 36.62 -17.39 -34.17
CA GLU A 190 35.87 -16.14 -34.30
C GLU A 190 34.74 -16.02 -33.26
N PHE A 191 34.11 -17.14 -32.88
CA PHE A 191 33.05 -17.16 -31.87
C PHE A 191 33.49 -16.57 -30.52
N PHE A 192 34.75 -16.79 -30.14
CA PHE A 192 35.29 -16.35 -28.85
C PHE A 192 35.89 -14.95 -28.88
N THR A 193 36.30 -14.51 -30.07
CA THR A 193 37.11 -13.29 -30.26
C THR A 193 36.30 -12.12 -30.83
N GLN A 194 35.27 -12.39 -31.64
CA GLN A 194 34.38 -11.37 -32.17
C GLN A 194 33.30 -10.98 -31.17
N ILE A 195 32.88 -9.72 -31.22
CA ILE A 195 31.76 -9.22 -30.41
C ILE A 195 30.46 -9.63 -31.11
N ASN A 196 29.76 -10.60 -30.54
CA ASN A 196 28.42 -10.96 -30.98
C ASN A 196 27.39 -9.99 -30.38
N ASN A 197 26.68 -9.24 -31.23
CA ASN A 197 25.56 -8.39 -30.82
C ASN A 197 24.21 -9.12 -30.91
N ASP A 198 24.15 -10.24 -31.63
CA ASP A 198 22.97 -11.10 -31.76
C ASP A 198 22.99 -12.14 -30.63
N LEU A 199 22.78 -11.66 -29.41
CA LEU A 199 22.70 -12.49 -28.21
C LEU A 199 21.40 -13.28 -28.17
N ARG A 200 21.39 -14.40 -27.44
CA ARG A 200 20.16 -15.14 -27.13
C ARG A 200 19.06 -14.24 -26.53
N PRO A 201 17.77 -14.57 -26.66
CA PRO A 201 16.69 -13.77 -26.08
C PRO A 201 16.84 -13.61 -24.55
N ILE A 202 16.67 -12.38 -24.04
CA ILE A 202 16.74 -12.10 -22.59
C ILE A 202 15.58 -12.75 -21.83
N GLU A 203 14.46 -12.97 -22.52
CA GLU A 203 13.26 -13.63 -22.04
C GLU A 203 13.57 -15.03 -21.49
N ASP A 204 14.50 -15.75 -22.13
CA ASP A 204 14.95 -17.09 -21.75
C ASP A 204 15.87 -17.07 -20.51
N LEU A 205 16.56 -15.95 -20.28
CA LEU A 205 17.47 -15.75 -19.15
C LEU A 205 16.73 -15.37 -17.86
N ILE A 206 15.58 -14.69 -17.99
CA ILE A 206 14.78 -14.20 -16.85
C ILE A 206 13.52 -15.03 -16.60
N ASN A 207 13.28 -16.08 -17.40
CA ASN A 207 12.06 -16.90 -17.33
C ASN A 207 10.76 -16.08 -17.44
N LEU A 208 10.73 -15.15 -18.38
CA LEU A 208 9.72 -14.09 -18.42
C LEU A 208 8.28 -14.63 -18.44
N ASN A 209 8.03 -15.73 -19.14
CA ASN A 209 6.70 -16.32 -19.27
C ASN A 209 6.03 -16.65 -17.93
N PHE A 210 6.81 -16.98 -16.90
CA PHE A 210 6.28 -17.24 -15.55
C PHE A 210 6.16 -15.97 -14.72
N LEU A 211 6.96 -14.94 -15.01
CA LEU A 211 7.00 -13.71 -14.23
C LEU A 211 6.00 -12.65 -14.70
N LYS A 212 5.54 -12.70 -15.95
CA LYS A 212 4.57 -11.71 -16.51
C LYS A 212 3.34 -11.53 -15.62
N GLU A 213 2.76 -12.63 -15.14
CA GLU A 213 1.55 -12.59 -14.31
C GLU A 213 1.83 -12.09 -12.89
N ASP A 214 2.98 -12.46 -12.31
CA ASP A 214 3.43 -11.93 -11.02
C ASP A 214 3.64 -10.41 -11.09
N LEU A 215 4.27 -9.91 -12.16
CA LEU A 215 4.50 -8.49 -12.40
C LEU A 215 3.19 -7.73 -12.60
N ARG A 216 2.25 -8.29 -13.35
CA ARG A 216 0.92 -7.71 -13.56
C ARG A 216 0.15 -7.61 -12.25
N LYS A 217 0.03 -8.72 -11.50
CA LYS A 217 -0.63 -8.74 -10.19
C LYS A 217 0.00 -7.77 -9.20
N PHE A 218 1.33 -7.67 -9.21
CA PHE A 218 2.02 -6.71 -8.37
C PHE A 218 1.67 -5.28 -8.75
N ALA A 219 1.72 -4.92 -10.04
CA ALA A 219 1.34 -3.59 -10.54
C ALA A 219 -0.12 -3.23 -10.20
N GLU A 220 -1.05 -4.19 -10.32
CA GLU A 220 -2.45 -4.04 -9.95
C GLU A 220 -2.67 -3.89 -8.44
N SER A 221 -1.76 -4.42 -7.62
CA SER A 221 -1.81 -4.29 -6.16
C SER A 221 -1.34 -2.93 -5.64
N LEU A 222 -0.71 -2.10 -6.48
CA LEU A 222 -0.14 -0.82 -6.08
C LEU A 222 -1.26 0.22 -5.85
N PRO A 223 -1.14 1.10 -4.85
CA PRO A 223 -2.07 2.20 -4.60
C PRO A 223 -2.16 3.15 -5.80
N THR A 224 -3.35 3.25 -6.38
CA THR A 224 -3.65 4.03 -7.58
C THR A 224 -3.94 5.51 -7.30
N SER A 225 -3.87 5.93 -6.03
CA SER A 225 -3.99 7.32 -5.64
C SER A 225 -3.17 7.67 -4.41
N ASN A 226 -2.81 8.94 -4.27
CA ASN A 226 -2.16 9.49 -3.07
C ASN A 226 -2.90 9.13 -1.78
N PHE A 227 -4.24 9.09 -1.81
CA PHE A 227 -5.01 8.70 -0.64
C PHE A 227 -4.79 7.22 -0.29
N GLN A 228 -4.86 6.32 -1.27
CA GLN A 228 -4.58 4.91 -1.04
C GLN A 228 -3.15 4.70 -0.52
N ALA A 229 -2.19 5.41 -1.12
CA ALA A 229 -0.78 5.37 -0.73
C ALA A 229 -0.59 5.86 0.71
N ASN A 230 -1.27 6.95 1.11
CA ASN A 230 -1.25 7.47 2.48
C ASN A 230 -1.91 6.51 3.49
N VAL A 231 -3.05 5.90 3.15
CA VAL A 231 -3.70 4.89 3.99
C VAL A 231 -2.77 3.70 4.23
N MET A 232 -2.08 3.23 3.17
CA MET A 232 -1.07 2.19 3.30
C MET A 232 0.15 2.67 4.10
N ALA A 233 0.63 3.90 3.89
CA ALA A 233 1.79 4.46 4.59
C ALA A 233 1.56 4.58 6.10
N GLN A 234 0.37 5.07 6.48
CA GLN A 234 -0.02 5.19 7.88
C GLN A 234 -0.11 3.83 8.58
N SER A 235 -0.49 2.76 7.85
CA SER A 235 -0.45 1.39 8.39
C SER A 235 0.96 0.89 8.71
N PHE A 236 1.96 1.41 8.00
CA PHE A 236 3.36 1.03 8.19
C PHE A 236 4.05 1.90 9.24
N ALA A 237 3.72 3.19 9.36
CA ALA A 237 4.25 4.05 10.42
C ALA A 237 3.83 3.57 11.83
N THR A 238 2.74 2.82 11.96
CA THR A 238 2.32 2.19 13.23
C THR A 238 2.92 0.79 13.45
N THR A 239 4.03 0.45 12.77
CA THR A 239 4.82 -0.80 12.94
C THR A 239 5.41 -1.04 14.34
N ALA A 240 5.05 -0.23 15.34
CA ALA A 240 5.04 -0.65 16.75
C ALA A 240 3.92 -1.68 17.09
N GLY A 241 3.36 -2.38 16.10
CA GLY A 241 2.51 -3.56 16.29
C GLY A 241 1.01 -3.32 16.34
N LEU A 242 0.49 -2.28 15.66
CA LEU A 242 -0.92 -1.88 15.81
C LEU A 242 -1.85 -2.21 14.61
N GLY A 243 -1.32 -2.53 13.42
CA GLY A 243 -1.99 -3.39 12.43
C GLY A 243 -3.32 -2.88 11.88
N ILE A 244 -3.26 -1.92 10.96
CA ILE A 244 -4.40 -1.64 10.06
C ILE A 244 -4.58 -2.86 9.14
N GLN A 245 -5.82 -3.16 8.73
CA GLN A 245 -6.09 -3.93 7.51
C GLN A 245 -6.39 -2.92 6.38
N PRO A 246 -5.38 -2.44 5.63
CA PRO A 246 -5.59 -1.38 4.64
C PRO A 246 -6.61 -1.79 3.59
N GLY A 247 -6.70 -3.09 3.28
CA GLY A 247 -7.67 -3.64 2.33
C GLY A 247 -9.14 -3.36 2.71
N LEU A 248 -9.52 -3.41 3.99
CA LEU A 248 -10.91 -3.11 4.38
C LEU A 248 -11.21 -1.62 4.24
N VAL A 249 -10.29 -0.78 4.71
CA VAL A 249 -10.41 0.68 4.62
C VAL A 249 -10.48 1.12 3.16
N LEU A 250 -9.59 0.60 2.31
CA LEU A 250 -9.59 0.84 0.88
C LEU A 250 -10.89 0.38 0.23
N LYS A 251 -11.34 -0.85 0.50
CA LYS A 251 -12.61 -1.38 -0.01
C LYS A 251 -13.79 -0.46 0.34
N MET A 252 -13.83 0.03 1.58
CA MET A 252 -14.87 0.95 2.05
C MET A 252 -14.79 2.34 1.43
N PHE A 253 -13.68 2.74 0.82
CA PHE A 253 -13.56 4.04 0.15
C PHE A 253 -13.66 3.94 -1.38
N THR A 254 -13.42 2.75 -1.95
CA THR A 254 -13.52 2.50 -3.39
C THR A 254 -14.87 1.95 -3.83
N ASN A 255 -15.65 1.37 -2.90
CA ASN A 255 -16.98 0.86 -3.21
C ASN A 255 -17.91 2.00 -3.65
N ASP A 256 -18.71 1.77 -4.68
CA ASP A 256 -19.76 2.70 -5.07
C ASP A 256 -21.00 2.50 -4.19
N PHE A 257 -21.24 3.45 -3.28
CA PHE A 257 -22.42 3.45 -2.42
C PHE A 257 -23.60 4.22 -3.01
N SER A 258 -23.53 4.68 -4.26
CA SER A 258 -24.62 5.45 -4.89
C SER A 258 -25.98 4.72 -4.91
N LYS A 259 -25.96 3.38 -4.82
CA LYS A 259 -27.13 2.51 -4.80
C LYS A 259 -27.61 2.13 -3.40
N GLU A 260 -26.89 2.53 -2.35
CA GLU A 260 -27.26 2.21 -0.97
C GLU A 260 -28.48 3.00 -0.54
N THR A 261 -29.41 2.36 0.18
CA THR A 261 -30.62 3.02 0.67
C THR A 261 -30.35 4.01 1.80
N ILE A 262 -29.23 3.86 2.51
CA ILE A 262 -28.83 4.75 3.61
C ILE A 262 -27.46 5.35 3.31
N LEU A 263 -27.44 6.64 2.95
CA LEU A 263 -26.21 7.37 2.72
C LEU A 263 -25.84 8.18 3.96
N ILE A 264 -24.57 8.14 4.37
CA ILE A 264 -24.11 8.88 5.55
C ILE A 264 -24.18 10.39 5.29
N SER A 265 -23.83 10.80 4.07
CA SER A 265 -23.97 12.16 3.54
C SER A 265 -25.40 12.72 3.63
N THR A 266 -26.42 11.86 3.60
CA THR A 266 -27.83 12.28 3.74
C THR A 266 -28.31 12.38 5.18
N MET A 267 -27.53 11.90 6.15
CA MET A 267 -27.85 12.07 7.56
C MET A 267 -27.74 13.55 7.93
N LEU A 268 -28.76 14.08 8.60
CA LEU A 268 -28.70 15.44 9.14
C LEU A 268 -27.44 15.58 10.01
N GLU A 269 -26.73 16.70 9.84
CA GLU A 269 -25.41 16.93 10.42
C GLU A 269 -25.37 16.60 11.92
N LYS A 270 -26.36 17.06 12.68
CA LYS A 270 -26.45 16.80 14.12
C LYS A 270 -26.63 15.32 14.47
N LYS A 271 -27.34 14.54 13.63
CA LYS A 271 -27.54 13.10 13.85
C LYS A 271 -26.24 12.33 13.61
N PHE A 272 -25.50 12.67 12.55
CA PHE A 272 -24.18 12.10 12.32
C PHE A 272 -23.20 12.46 13.44
N GLN A 273 -23.18 13.73 13.88
CA GLN A 273 -22.35 14.17 15.01
C GLN A 273 -22.67 13.38 16.29
N ASN A 274 -23.95 13.19 16.62
CA ASN A 274 -24.36 12.40 17.78
C ASN A 274 -23.89 10.95 17.68
N LEU A 275 -24.05 10.34 16.50
CA LEU A 275 -23.60 8.98 16.23
C LEU A 275 -22.09 8.83 16.40
N MET A 276 -21.32 9.75 15.80
CA MET A 276 -19.87 9.75 15.88
C MET A 276 -19.36 10.03 17.29
N PHE A 277 -20.02 10.92 18.04
CA PHE A 277 -19.66 11.16 19.44
C PHE A 277 -19.85 9.90 20.29
N SER A 278 -20.95 9.17 20.10
CA SER A 278 -21.16 7.88 20.77
C SER A 278 -20.11 6.84 20.39
N ILE A 279 -19.78 6.72 19.11
CA ILE A 279 -18.75 5.79 18.62
C ILE A 279 -17.38 6.12 19.22
N LEU A 280 -16.97 7.39 19.12
CA LEU A 280 -15.64 7.84 19.55
C LEU A 280 -15.50 7.93 21.07
N SER A 281 -16.60 8.01 21.83
CA SER A 281 -16.62 7.85 23.29
C SER A 281 -16.71 6.39 23.74
N GLY A 282 -16.72 5.45 22.80
CA GLY A 282 -16.71 4.02 23.10
C GLY A 282 -18.04 3.50 23.62
N LYS A 283 -19.18 4.14 23.29
CA LYS A 283 -20.53 3.62 23.55
C LYS A 283 -20.96 2.67 22.45
N THR A 284 -21.76 1.66 22.80
CA THR A 284 -22.35 0.77 21.79
C THR A 284 -23.40 1.55 21.01
N VAL A 285 -23.35 1.46 19.69
CA VAL A 285 -24.37 1.98 18.80
C VAL A 285 -25.22 0.83 18.29
N VAL A 286 -26.54 0.93 18.42
CA VAL A 286 -27.49 -0.04 17.88
C VAL A 286 -28.26 0.60 16.73
N LEU A 287 -28.01 0.12 15.52
CA LEU A 287 -28.71 0.49 14.29
C LEU A 287 -29.97 -0.36 14.17
N ILE A 288 -31.13 0.29 14.27
CA ILE A 288 -32.44 -0.35 14.20
C ILE A 288 -32.99 -0.11 12.79
N THR A 289 -33.20 -1.18 12.02
CA THR A 289 -33.59 -1.13 10.61
C THR A 289 -34.36 -2.37 10.21
N LYS A 290 -35.39 -2.22 9.37
CA LYS A 290 -36.04 -3.38 8.72
C LYS A 290 -35.20 -3.98 7.60
N ASN A 291 -34.33 -3.18 6.98
CA ASN A 291 -33.38 -3.63 5.97
C ASN A 291 -32.03 -3.91 6.63
N SER A 292 -31.81 -5.17 7.02
CA SER A 292 -30.60 -5.61 7.70
C SER A 292 -29.34 -5.48 6.84
N GLU A 293 -29.45 -5.67 5.52
CA GLU A 293 -28.34 -5.51 4.58
C GLU A 293 -27.84 -4.06 4.54
N ALA A 294 -28.76 -3.10 4.35
CA ALA A 294 -28.42 -1.68 4.36
C ALA A 294 -27.87 -1.22 5.73
N GLY A 295 -28.43 -1.75 6.82
CA GLY A 295 -27.92 -1.50 8.17
C GLY A 295 -26.51 -2.03 8.37
N LEU A 296 -26.20 -3.21 7.84
CA LEU A 296 -24.88 -3.81 7.92
C LEU A 296 -23.86 -3.05 7.07
N SER A 297 -24.25 -2.61 5.86
CA SER A 297 -23.42 -1.74 5.01
C SER A 297 -23.08 -0.42 5.73
N LEU A 298 -24.08 0.23 6.34
CA LEU A 298 -23.87 1.42 7.16
C LEU A 298 -22.96 1.13 8.36
N ALA A 299 -23.19 0.05 9.10
CA ALA A 299 -22.38 -0.33 10.25
C ALA A 299 -20.91 -0.55 9.87
N GLN A 300 -20.65 -1.19 8.74
CA GLN A 300 -19.29 -1.42 8.23
C GLN A 300 -18.60 -0.10 7.88
N ARG A 301 -19.29 0.83 7.19
CA ARG A 301 -18.76 2.17 6.90
C ARG A 301 -18.46 2.97 8.17
N LEU A 302 -19.31 2.89 9.20
CA LEU A 302 -19.07 3.54 10.49
C LEU A 302 -17.92 2.87 11.27
N SER A 303 -17.72 1.57 11.10
CA SER A 303 -16.71 0.80 11.85
C SER A 303 -15.29 1.22 11.57
N ILE A 304 -15.04 1.81 10.39
CA ILE A 304 -13.72 2.32 10.00
C ILE A 304 -13.47 3.76 10.49
N LEU A 305 -14.51 4.48 10.93
CA LEU A 305 -14.41 5.85 11.47
C LEU A 305 -13.96 5.82 12.93
N THR A 306 -12.80 5.21 13.14
CA THR A 306 -12.17 5.03 14.45
C THR A 306 -10.72 5.48 14.40
N PRO A 307 -10.20 6.08 15.49
CA PRO A 307 -8.78 6.43 15.57
C PRO A 307 -7.88 5.20 15.61
N PHE A 308 -8.42 4.03 15.96
CA PHE A 308 -7.64 2.81 16.13
C PHE A 308 -7.29 2.16 14.80
N ASP A 309 -6.41 1.18 14.87
CA ASP A 309 -5.91 0.49 13.69
C ASP A 309 -6.84 -0.66 13.26
N LYS A 310 -7.61 -1.20 14.22
CA LYS A 310 -8.66 -2.18 13.93
C LYS A 310 -10.01 -1.51 13.77
N PRO A 311 -10.81 -1.92 12.77
CA PRO A 311 -12.21 -1.55 12.68
C PRO A 311 -12.96 -1.94 13.95
N LEU A 312 -14.01 -1.18 14.25
CA LEU A 312 -14.92 -1.49 15.34
C LEU A 312 -15.65 -2.81 15.11
N THR A 313 -15.97 -3.51 16.19
CA THR A 313 -16.70 -4.78 16.07
C THR A 313 -18.14 -4.54 15.66
N VAL A 314 -18.54 -5.14 14.53
CA VAL A 314 -19.90 -5.08 13.99
C VAL A 314 -20.57 -6.44 14.17
N CYS A 315 -21.83 -6.46 14.60
CA CYS A 315 -22.63 -7.67 14.70
C CYS A 315 -24.06 -7.44 14.21
N HIS A 316 -24.63 -8.42 13.52
CA HIS A 316 -26.06 -8.44 13.19
C HIS A 316 -26.79 -9.39 14.15
N ILE A 317 -27.76 -8.85 14.88
CA ILE A 317 -28.63 -9.59 15.79
C ILE A 317 -30.07 -9.28 15.35
N PRO A 318 -30.73 -10.15 14.56
CA PRO A 318 -32.05 -9.86 13.99
C PRO A 318 -33.06 -9.35 15.04
N LYS A 319 -33.10 -10.00 16.21
CA LYS A 319 -33.94 -9.60 17.35
C LYS A 319 -33.10 -9.55 18.63
N CYS A 320 -32.76 -8.35 19.12
CA CYS A 320 -31.99 -8.18 20.36
C CYS A 320 -32.94 -8.33 21.56
N ALA A 321 -32.85 -9.45 22.29
CA ALA A 321 -33.72 -9.73 23.44
C ALA A 321 -33.47 -8.77 24.62
N THR A 322 -32.22 -8.35 24.83
CA THR A 322 -31.81 -7.43 25.91
C THR A 322 -30.68 -6.51 25.47
N ILE A 323 -30.64 -5.28 26.01
CA ILE A 323 -29.58 -4.30 25.75
C ILE A 323 -28.19 -4.85 26.13
N ALA A 324 -28.10 -5.65 27.19
CA ALA A 324 -26.86 -6.27 27.64
C ALA A 324 -26.21 -7.17 26.57
N SER A 325 -27.01 -7.84 25.73
CA SER A 325 -26.48 -8.67 24.64
C SER A 325 -25.83 -7.82 23.54
N CYS A 326 -26.40 -6.64 23.27
CA CYS A 326 -25.92 -5.70 22.29
C CYS A 326 -24.56 -5.08 22.72
N MET A 327 -24.31 -4.88 24.02
CA MET A 327 -23.07 -4.26 24.56
C MET A 327 -21.77 -5.05 24.36
N LYS A 328 -21.84 -6.29 23.87
CA LYS A 328 -20.66 -7.11 23.54
C LYS A 328 -19.90 -6.58 22.32
N TYR A 329 -20.56 -5.75 21.52
CA TYR A 329 -20.06 -5.24 20.25
C TYR A 329 -20.01 -3.71 20.28
N SER A 330 -19.31 -3.12 19.32
CA SER A 330 -19.24 -1.66 19.18
C SER A 330 -20.44 -1.14 18.40
N ILE A 331 -20.81 -1.83 17.32
CA ILE A 331 -21.97 -1.50 16.48
C ILE A 331 -22.82 -2.76 16.29
N VAL A 332 -24.11 -2.66 16.59
CA VAL A 332 -25.07 -3.75 16.41
C VAL A 332 -26.12 -3.34 15.40
N VAL A 333 -26.46 -4.22 14.47
CA VAL A 333 -27.61 -4.07 13.56
C VAL A 333 -28.72 -4.98 14.05
N THR A 334 -29.94 -4.47 14.16
CA THR A 334 -31.10 -5.24 14.63
C THR A 334 -32.38 -4.73 13.98
N GLU A 335 -33.40 -5.57 13.88
CA GLU A 335 -34.74 -5.16 13.42
C GLU A 335 -35.55 -4.57 14.58
N GLU A 336 -35.39 -5.12 15.79
CA GLU A 336 -36.16 -4.75 16.96
C GLU A 336 -35.44 -5.10 18.27
N ILE A 337 -35.69 -4.30 19.31
CA ILE A 337 -35.26 -4.56 20.69
C ILE A 337 -36.51 -4.80 21.54
N ILE A 338 -36.69 -6.04 22.00
CA ILE A 338 -37.95 -6.52 22.60
C ILE A 338 -38.24 -5.86 23.96
N ASN A 339 -37.20 -5.64 24.77
CA ASN A 339 -37.34 -5.17 26.16
C ASN A 339 -36.67 -3.81 26.39
N ILE A 340 -37.02 -2.78 25.60
CA ILE A 340 -36.68 -1.40 25.99
C ILE A 340 -37.72 -0.96 27.01
N ASN A 341 -37.36 -0.95 28.30
CA ASN A 341 -38.20 -0.34 29.34
C ASN A 341 -38.20 1.20 29.17
N LYS A 342 -39.02 1.71 28.24
CA LYS A 342 -39.13 3.15 27.94
C LYS A 342 -39.57 4.00 29.14
N ASN A 343 -40.12 3.36 30.18
CA ASN A 343 -40.63 4.02 31.38
C ASN A 343 -39.55 4.36 32.41
N GLU A 344 -38.34 3.79 32.29
CA GLU A 344 -37.22 4.22 33.11
C GLU A 344 -36.54 5.42 32.45
N LYS A 345 -36.69 6.61 33.03
CA LYS A 345 -35.94 7.83 32.67
C LYS A 345 -34.40 7.70 32.81
N LYS A 346 -33.88 6.51 33.08
CA LYS A 346 -32.45 6.25 33.20
C LYS A 346 -31.79 6.30 31.82
N LYS A 347 -30.63 6.95 31.74
CA LYS A 347 -29.81 7.00 30.53
C LYS A 347 -29.51 5.56 30.09
N LEU A 348 -29.87 5.22 28.85
CA LEU A 348 -29.53 3.92 28.29
C LEU A 348 -27.99 3.78 28.20
N PRO A 349 -27.43 2.59 28.47
CA PRO A 349 -25.99 2.34 28.36
C PRO A 349 -25.53 2.22 26.88
N VAL A 350 -26.46 2.35 25.93
CA VAL A 350 -26.24 2.26 24.49
C VAL A 350 -26.88 3.47 23.80
N SER A 351 -26.42 3.78 22.60
CA SER A 351 -27.07 4.75 21.71
C SER A 351 -27.85 4.02 20.64
N LEU A 352 -29.09 4.44 20.40
CA LEU A 352 -29.97 3.87 19.40
C LEU A 352 -30.05 4.81 18.20
N PHE A 353 -29.94 4.25 17.00
CA PHE A 353 -30.15 4.96 15.76
C PHE A 353 -31.18 4.23 14.91
N PHE A 354 -32.33 4.86 14.67
CA PHE A 354 -33.40 4.31 13.87
C PHE A 354 -33.17 4.68 12.42
N CYS A 355 -32.59 3.76 11.64
CA CYS A 355 -32.19 3.99 10.26
C CYS A 355 -33.36 4.44 9.38
N ASP A 356 -34.51 3.80 9.51
CA ASP A 356 -35.71 4.08 8.70
C ASP A 356 -36.30 5.48 8.96
N ARG A 357 -36.02 6.05 10.14
CA ARG A 357 -36.53 7.37 10.58
C ARG A 357 -35.45 8.44 10.64
N LEU A 358 -34.17 8.07 10.48
CA LEU A 358 -33.01 8.93 10.72
C LEU A 358 -33.03 9.60 12.10
N GLU A 359 -33.54 8.88 13.10
CA GLU A 359 -33.64 9.36 14.48
C GLU A 359 -32.54 8.79 15.35
N PHE A 360 -32.03 9.60 16.28
CA PHE A 360 -31.00 9.21 17.23
C PHE A 360 -31.52 9.40 18.65
N GLU A 361 -31.42 8.35 19.47
CA GLU A 361 -31.71 8.36 20.90
C GLU A 361 -30.44 7.96 21.68
N GLY A 362 -29.91 8.89 22.45
CA GLY A 362 -28.66 8.68 23.18
C GLY A 362 -28.11 9.97 23.75
N THR A 363 -26.83 9.98 24.11
CA THR A 363 -26.16 11.21 24.54
C THR A 363 -25.90 12.10 23.32
N PRO A 364 -26.45 13.32 23.26
CA PRO A 364 -26.19 14.23 22.15
C PRO A 364 -24.73 14.68 22.16
N CYS A 365 -24.18 14.91 20.97
CA CYS A 365 -22.86 15.52 20.80
C CYS A 365 -22.89 16.97 21.30
N PRO A 366 -22.04 17.34 22.28
CA PRO A 366 -21.95 18.71 22.76
C PRO A 366 -21.41 19.65 21.67
N ASP A 367 -21.93 20.87 21.58
CA ASP A 367 -21.60 21.82 20.49
C ASP A 367 -20.12 22.26 20.45
N GLY A 368 -19.39 22.08 21.56
CA GLY A 368 -17.96 22.34 21.64
C GLY A 368 -17.06 21.16 21.28
N SER A 369 -17.62 20.01 20.91
CA SER A 369 -16.85 18.80 20.61
C SER A 369 -16.09 18.95 19.29
N PHE A 370 -14.88 18.38 19.19
CA PHE A 370 -14.21 18.30 17.90
C PHE A 370 -15.01 17.51 16.86
N VAL A 371 -15.94 16.64 17.29
CA VAL A 371 -16.83 15.87 16.41
C VAL A 371 -17.69 16.79 15.54
N CYS A 372 -18.08 17.97 16.03
CA CYS A 372 -18.77 18.98 15.23
C CYS A 372 -17.91 19.47 14.05
N ARG A 373 -16.58 19.38 14.15
CA ARG A 373 -15.63 19.73 13.08
C ARG A 373 -15.27 18.55 12.17
N ILE A 374 -15.75 17.33 12.45
CA ILE A 374 -15.57 16.17 11.55
C ILE A 374 -16.52 16.28 10.35
N ALA A 375 -17.68 16.91 10.56
CA ALA A 375 -18.72 17.10 9.55
C ALA A 375 -18.89 18.56 9.10
N PRO A 376 -17.84 19.33 8.75
CA PRO A 376 -18.01 20.67 8.23
C PRO A 376 -18.52 20.53 6.80
N MET A 377 -19.83 20.39 6.69
CA MET A 377 -20.51 20.29 5.41
C MET A 377 -20.65 21.69 4.84
N ASN A 378 -19.67 22.10 4.02
CA ASN A 378 -20.05 22.98 2.92
C ASN A 378 -21.17 22.28 2.15
N GLU A 379 -22.23 22.98 1.76
CA GLU A 379 -23.35 22.39 1.00
C GLU A 379 -22.86 21.64 -0.25
N THR A 380 -21.72 22.05 -0.82
CA THR A 380 -21.03 21.39 -1.92
C THR A 380 -20.60 19.95 -1.60
N ILE A 381 -20.24 19.65 -0.34
CA ILE A 381 -19.86 18.30 0.10
C ILE A 381 -21.09 17.41 0.30
N LYS A 382 -22.25 17.97 0.65
CA LYS A 382 -23.52 17.21 0.73
C LYS A 382 -23.95 16.66 -0.63
N THR A 383 -23.61 17.37 -1.71
CA THR A 383 -23.85 16.91 -3.09
C THR A 383 -22.77 15.96 -3.61
N LEU A 384 -21.65 15.80 -2.88
CA LEU A 384 -20.55 14.94 -3.27
C LEU A 384 -20.70 13.54 -2.67
N ASN A 385 -20.22 12.57 -3.44
CA ASN A 385 -20.20 11.13 -3.18
C ASN A 385 -19.87 10.78 -1.70
N ASP A 386 -20.62 9.85 -1.12
CA ASP A 386 -20.47 9.34 0.26
C ASP A 386 -19.03 8.92 0.60
N ASN A 387 -18.27 8.45 -0.40
CA ASN A 387 -16.85 8.12 -0.27
C ASN A 387 -16.00 9.33 0.14
N ILE A 388 -16.23 10.49 -0.48
CA ILE A 388 -15.46 11.71 -0.18
C ILE A 388 -15.75 12.16 1.26
N PHE A 389 -17.01 12.06 1.67
CA PHE A 389 -17.40 12.35 3.04
C PHE A 389 -16.68 11.42 4.03
N LEU A 390 -16.73 10.11 3.80
CA LEU A 390 -16.08 9.12 4.65
C LEU A 390 -14.55 9.31 4.73
N ILE A 391 -13.90 9.60 3.61
CA ILE A 391 -12.46 9.90 3.55
C ILE A 391 -12.13 11.14 4.38
N THR A 392 -12.93 12.20 4.24
CA THR A 392 -12.74 13.45 4.98
C THR A 392 -12.91 13.24 6.48
N ALA A 393 -13.97 12.53 6.88
CA ALA A 393 -14.23 12.20 8.27
C ALA A 393 -13.11 11.34 8.87
N TYR A 394 -12.66 10.31 8.15
CA TYR A 394 -11.55 9.45 8.55
C TYR A 394 -10.26 10.25 8.79
N ASN A 395 -9.88 11.11 7.84
CA ASN A 395 -8.69 11.94 7.95
C ASN A 395 -8.76 12.90 9.13
N ASN A 396 -9.92 13.52 9.37
CA ASN A 396 -10.13 14.40 10.52
C ASN A 396 -10.00 13.66 11.86
N ILE A 397 -10.53 12.45 11.95
CA ILE A 397 -10.38 11.59 13.13
C ILE A 397 -8.91 11.23 13.34
N LYS A 398 -8.21 10.76 12.30
CA LYS A 398 -6.79 10.39 12.39
C LYS A 398 -5.91 11.57 12.76
N HIS A 399 -6.12 12.74 12.17
CA HIS A 399 -5.39 13.97 12.53
C HIS A 399 -5.61 14.37 13.99
N THR A 400 -6.87 14.33 14.45
CA THR A 400 -7.19 14.61 15.85
C THR A 400 -6.53 13.61 16.79
N PHE A 401 -6.54 12.33 16.42
CA PHE A 401 -5.88 11.28 17.19
C PHE A 401 -4.36 11.45 17.23
N SER A 402 -3.71 11.85 16.13
CA SER A 402 -2.27 12.16 16.12
C SER A 402 -1.93 13.30 17.08
N LYS A 403 -2.72 14.38 17.11
CA LYS A 403 -2.55 15.46 18.10
C LYS A 403 -2.69 14.95 19.53
N PHE A 404 -3.68 14.09 19.77
CA PHE A 404 -3.87 13.45 21.06
C PHE A 404 -2.66 12.59 21.46
N LEU A 405 -2.12 11.76 20.55
CA LEU A 405 -0.93 10.94 20.79
C LEU A 405 0.31 11.77 21.09
N ILE A 406 0.55 12.84 20.34
CA ILE A 406 1.66 13.78 20.58
C ILE A 406 1.54 14.36 21.99
N LYS A 407 0.33 14.77 22.40
CA LYS A 407 0.12 15.36 23.72
C LYS A 407 0.26 14.34 24.84
N ILE A 408 -0.24 13.12 24.67
CA ILE A 408 -0.02 12.03 25.61
C ILE A 408 1.48 11.73 25.75
N ALA A 409 2.22 11.66 24.65
CA ALA A 409 3.67 11.44 24.68
C ALA A 409 4.39 12.56 25.48
N GLU A 410 4.05 13.83 25.21
CA GLU A 410 4.55 14.98 25.97
C GLU A 410 4.25 14.89 27.47
N LEU A 411 3.01 14.52 27.83
CA LEU A 411 2.58 14.40 29.23
C LEU A 411 3.23 13.22 29.95
N THR A 412 3.44 12.09 29.27
CA THR A 412 4.10 10.91 29.83
C THR A 412 5.61 11.08 29.99
N ALA A 413 6.25 11.93 29.16
CA ALA A 413 7.65 12.30 29.31
C ALA A 413 7.90 13.16 30.57
N ARG A 414 6.87 13.85 31.07
CA ARG A 414 6.90 14.58 32.34
C ARG A 414 6.54 13.60 33.46
N THR A 415 7.38 13.53 34.49
CA THR A 415 7.30 12.65 35.69
C THR A 415 5.90 12.09 36.07
N ARG A 416 5.83 10.77 36.38
CA ARG A 416 4.69 9.96 36.87
C ARG A 416 3.34 10.71 37.05
N GLN A 417 2.71 11.09 35.94
CA GLN A 417 1.35 11.63 35.99
C GLN A 417 0.33 10.51 36.08
N THR A 418 -0.69 10.68 36.93
CA THR A 418 -1.85 9.78 36.94
C THR A 418 -2.72 10.00 35.70
N ARG A 419 -3.59 9.04 35.38
CA ARG A 419 -4.45 9.10 34.20
C ARG A 419 -5.39 10.30 34.25
N GLU A 420 -5.92 10.58 35.43
CA GLU A 420 -6.84 11.68 35.71
C GLU A 420 -6.13 13.02 35.50
N ARG A 421 -4.87 13.15 35.95
CA ARG A 421 -4.08 14.37 35.71
C ARG A 421 -3.79 14.58 34.23
N MET A 422 -3.50 13.51 33.49
CA MET A 422 -3.32 13.58 32.04
C MET A 422 -4.60 14.00 31.31
N LEU A 423 -5.75 13.45 31.68
CA LEU A 423 -7.06 13.85 31.13
C LEU A 423 -7.39 15.31 31.43
N SER A 424 -7.22 15.74 32.68
CA SER A 424 -7.42 17.15 33.06
C SER A 424 -6.46 18.09 32.33
N ALA A 425 -5.23 17.65 32.02
CA ALA A 425 -4.27 18.42 31.25
C ALA A 425 -4.59 18.47 29.76
N LEU A 426 -5.17 17.41 29.19
CA LEU A 426 -5.65 17.36 27.80
C LEU A 426 -6.86 18.28 27.56
N CYS A 427 -7.70 18.44 28.56
CA CYS A 427 -8.92 19.25 28.48
C CYS A 427 -8.69 20.73 28.75
N ARG A 428 -7.43 21.18 28.92
CA ARG A 428 -7.14 22.61 29.11
C ARG A 428 -7.25 23.35 27.77
N PRO A 429 -7.78 24.58 27.75
CA PRO A 429 -7.86 25.38 26.52
C PRO A 429 -6.50 25.56 25.82
N GLU A 430 -5.42 25.56 26.60
CA GLU A 430 -4.04 25.72 26.14
C GLU A 430 -3.48 24.50 25.39
N SER A 431 -4.11 23.32 25.49
CA SER A 431 -3.65 22.08 24.85
C SER A 431 -4.42 21.79 23.56
N PHE A 432 -3.80 22.07 22.42
CA PHE A 432 -4.25 21.67 21.06
C PHE A 432 -5.71 22.01 20.70
N ASN A 433 -6.36 22.95 21.40
CA ASN A 433 -7.78 23.29 21.26
C ASN A 433 -8.73 22.08 21.43
N PHE A 434 -8.40 21.17 22.35
CA PHE A 434 -9.36 20.16 22.82
C PHE A 434 -10.35 20.78 23.80
N SER A 435 -11.62 20.47 23.62
CA SER A 435 -12.67 20.96 24.50
C SER A 435 -12.85 20.02 25.69
N PRO A 436 -13.16 20.53 26.89
CA PRO A 436 -13.50 19.67 28.04
C PRO A 436 -14.65 18.70 27.76
N VAL A 437 -15.55 19.05 26.84
CA VAL A 437 -16.68 18.20 26.46
C VAL A 437 -16.26 16.93 25.71
N ASP A 438 -15.02 16.86 25.23
CA ASP A 438 -14.43 15.69 24.57
C ASP A 438 -13.78 14.70 25.57
N GLU A 439 -13.82 14.99 26.88
CA GLU A 439 -13.28 14.11 27.92
C GLU A 439 -13.72 12.63 27.78
N PRO A 440 -15.00 12.31 27.50
CA PRO A 440 -15.42 10.92 27.33
C PRO A 440 -14.69 10.20 26.18
N ILE A 441 -14.41 10.91 25.09
CA ILE A 441 -13.67 10.40 23.93
C ILE A 441 -12.24 10.10 24.34
N PHE A 442 -11.55 11.04 24.99
CA PHE A 442 -10.16 10.84 25.38
C PHE A 442 -9.99 9.79 26.46
N LYS A 443 -10.93 9.69 27.41
CA LYS A 443 -10.96 8.63 28.42
C LYS A 443 -11.02 7.25 27.77
N TYR A 444 -11.90 7.10 26.76
CA TYR A 444 -11.99 5.89 25.97
C TYR A 444 -10.72 5.60 25.17
N TRP A 445 -10.16 6.58 24.47
CA TRP A 445 -8.93 6.40 23.67
C TRP A 445 -7.73 6.00 24.54
N MET A 446 -7.54 6.67 25.68
CA MET A 446 -6.53 6.29 26.66
C MET A 446 -6.74 4.86 27.17
N TYR A 447 -7.99 4.45 27.41
CA TYR A 447 -8.32 3.06 27.78
C TYR A 447 -7.83 2.08 26.72
N CYS A 448 -8.22 2.30 25.47
CA CYS A 448 -7.85 1.44 24.36
C CYS A 448 -6.32 1.34 24.19
N MET A 449 -5.59 2.45 24.34
CA MET A 449 -4.13 2.43 24.31
C MET A 449 -3.50 1.57 25.42
N ALA A 450 -3.95 1.73 26.67
CA ALA A 450 -3.41 0.97 27.80
C ALA A 450 -3.65 -0.54 27.67
N SER A 451 -4.78 -0.93 27.06
CA SER A 451 -5.11 -2.33 26.79
C SER A 451 -4.35 -2.94 25.58
N LYS A 452 -3.37 -2.22 25.02
CA LYS A 452 -2.68 -2.55 23.76
C LYS A 452 -3.64 -2.83 22.60
N GLN A 453 -4.82 -2.21 22.60
CA GLN A 453 -5.90 -2.44 21.63
C GLN A 453 -6.26 -3.93 21.42
N LYS A 454 -5.95 -4.82 22.40
CA LYS A 454 -6.25 -6.27 22.30
C LYS A 454 -7.75 -6.55 22.22
N SER A 455 -8.55 -5.62 22.73
CA SER A 455 -9.98 -5.57 22.48
C SER A 455 -10.39 -4.11 22.35
N VAL A 456 -10.85 -3.69 21.18
CA VAL A 456 -11.62 -2.44 21.04
C VAL A 456 -12.99 -2.71 21.67
N ARG A 457 -13.00 -2.88 22.99
CA ARG A 457 -14.20 -3.13 23.79
C ARG A 457 -14.86 -1.80 24.08
N THR A 458 -16.18 -1.79 23.97
CA THR A 458 -17.05 -0.77 24.52
C THR A 458 -16.80 -0.69 26.02
N ILE A 459 -16.27 0.42 26.51
CA ILE A 459 -16.16 0.65 27.95
C ILE A 459 -16.67 2.04 28.19
N LEU A 460 -17.79 2.08 28.91
CA LEU A 460 -18.12 3.01 29.98
C LEU A 460 -19.61 2.78 30.25
N VAL A 461 -19.93 1.77 31.06
CA VAL A 461 -21.09 1.93 31.94
C VAL A 461 -20.54 2.80 33.06
N GLU A 462 -20.95 4.06 33.10
CA GLU A 462 -20.87 4.84 34.34
C GLU A 462 -21.66 4.03 35.36
N ALA A 463 -20.95 3.40 36.30
CA ALA A 463 -21.58 2.93 37.51
C ALA A 463 -21.93 4.21 38.29
N ASP A 464 -23.17 4.68 38.11
CA ASP A 464 -23.80 5.62 39.04
C ASP A 464 -23.99 4.94 40.40
#